data_AF-A0A940U750-F1
#
_entry.id   AF-A0A940U750-F1
#
_cell.length_a   1.000
_cell.length_b   1.000
_cell.length_c   1.000
_cell.angle_alpha   90.00
_cell.angle_beta   90.00
_cell.angle_gamma   90.00
#
_symmetry.space_group_name_H-M   'P 1'
#
loop_
_entity.id
_entity.type
_entity.pdbx_description
1 polymer ?
#
loop_
_entity_poly.entity_id
_entity_poly.type
_entity_poly.pdbx_seq_one_letter_code
_entity_poly.pdbx_strand_id
1 'polypeptide(L)'
;MCHVGLGGKPNPVDKVDETDFNNIDCLLCHAPNYRRTVGKVGDQLKIIPAPGVDVLKAAQGVQRPTDEMCLRCHAGAGGGLNHKHGVTPSKNADVHTAKGFVCVDCHTVKEHKIAGGSDLKAQELIEIKVDCSNCHTDTPHRAKQAATLNDHTRIACQTCHIPLIARDPQMPTVVYRDWTKPVLNEKMGLYFPSNKFAANVKPEYRWWNRFMKVVPEPVGSIQDPKSKIAPWKKTDYTIIADAEKGHGIYIKAGVYQITGDVGAAAKKGAEDAKQSYSGKWKGVEETLYFSLNHQVAPKAEALKCNDCHSPNGVMNFKELGYSQAQIKKLTKSY
;
A
#
# COMPACT_ATOMS: atom_id res chain seq x y z
N MET A 1 0.75 -3.69 15.89
CA MET A 1 0.24 -5.06 15.67
C MET A 1 0.66 -5.71 14.34
N CYS A 2 1.30 -5.00 13.39
CA CYS A 2 1.70 -5.59 12.09
C CYS A 2 3.18 -6.00 11.97
N HIS A 3 3.97 -5.89 13.05
CA HIS A 3 5.36 -6.36 13.07
C HIS A 3 5.39 -7.89 13.27
N VAL A 4 6.26 -8.63 12.59
CA VAL A 4 6.34 -10.11 12.67
C VAL A 4 7.17 -10.55 13.89
N GLY A 5 6.91 -9.92 15.04
CA GLY A 5 7.50 -10.33 16.31
C GLY A 5 6.54 -10.12 17.48
N LEU A 6 6.96 -10.58 18.67
CA LEU A 6 6.17 -10.62 19.91
C LEU A 6 6.24 -9.32 20.73
N GLY A 7 6.74 -8.24 20.11
CA GLY A 7 6.76 -6.89 20.68
C GLY A 7 8.11 -6.46 21.26
N GLY A 8 9.12 -7.34 21.26
CA GLY A 8 10.51 -6.95 21.48
C GLY A 8 10.98 -6.04 20.33
N LYS A 9 11.75 -5.00 20.68
CA LYS A 9 12.44 -4.19 19.67
C LYS A 9 13.60 -5.01 19.12
N PRO A 10 13.74 -5.17 17.79
CA PRO A 10 14.87 -5.90 17.24
C PRO A 10 16.18 -5.15 17.52
N ASN A 11 17.24 -5.90 17.78
CA ASN A 11 18.59 -5.37 17.81
C ASN A 11 19.03 -4.90 16.40
N PRO A 12 20.06 -4.05 16.30
CA PRO A 12 20.72 -3.76 15.03
C PRO A 12 21.11 -5.05 14.29
N VAL A 13 21.05 -5.04 12.96
CA VAL A 13 21.27 -6.24 12.12
C VAL A 13 22.66 -6.85 12.32
N ASP A 14 23.65 -6.06 12.71
CA ASP A 14 25.02 -6.46 13.04
C ASP A 14 25.19 -6.99 14.48
N LYS A 15 24.12 -6.99 15.29
CA LYS A 15 24.13 -7.31 16.72
C LYS A 15 22.96 -8.21 17.15
N VAL A 16 22.48 -9.05 16.23
CA VAL A 16 21.39 -10.00 16.50
C VAL A 16 21.84 -11.01 17.55
N ASP A 17 20.99 -11.26 18.54
CA ASP A 17 21.23 -12.24 19.61
C ASP A 17 20.04 -13.20 19.79
N GLU A 18 20.12 -14.08 20.79
CA GLU A 18 19.07 -15.07 21.07
C GLU A 18 17.69 -14.44 21.36
N THR A 19 17.66 -13.22 21.90
CA THR A 19 16.41 -12.53 22.21
C THR A 19 15.66 -12.10 20.95
N ASP A 20 16.37 -11.79 19.87
CA ASP A 20 15.76 -11.51 18.57
C ASP A 20 15.10 -12.75 17.98
N PHE A 21 15.79 -13.90 18.02
CA PHE A 21 15.25 -15.16 17.51
C PHE A 21 14.00 -15.59 18.29
N ASN A 22 14.03 -15.46 19.62
CA ASN A 22 12.88 -15.74 20.49
C ASN A 22 11.73 -14.75 20.34
N ASN A 23 11.95 -13.60 19.71
CA ASN A 23 10.93 -12.59 19.47
C ASN A 23 10.18 -12.81 18.14
N ILE A 24 10.60 -13.75 17.28
CA ILE A 24 9.94 -14.01 15.98
C ILE A 24 8.57 -14.67 16.21
N ASP A 25 7.54 -14.13 15.56
CA ASP A 25 6.18 -14.72 15.59
C ASP A 25 5.94 -15.58 14.35
N CYS A 26 6.33 -16.87 14.44
CA CYS A 26 6.17 -17.83 13.35
C CYS A 26 4.69 -18.12 13.03
N LEU A 27 3.81 -18.09 14.04
CA LEU A 27 2.41 -18.50 13.91
C LEU A 27 1.59 -17.46 13.14
N LEU A 28 2.02 -16.18 13.14
CA LEU A 28 1.35 -15.11 12.41
C LEU A 28 1.20 -15.41 10.92
N CYS A 29 2.20 -16.04 10.31
CA CYS A 29 2.22 -16.35 8.88
C CYS A 29 1.91 -17.81 8.57
N HIS A 30 1.98 -18.71 9.56
CA HIS A 30 1.88 -20.15 9.33
C HIS A 30 0.66 -20.82 9.96
N ALA A 31 -0.02 -20.21 10.93
CA ALA A 31 -1.12 -20.86 11.65
C ALA A 31 -2.48 -20.19 11.34
N PRO A 32 -3.47 -20.91 10.78
CA PRO A 32 -4.73 -20.32 10.30
C PRO A 32 -5.62 -19.81 11.43
N ASN A 33 -5.58 -20.48 12.59
CA ASN A 33 -6.39 -20.13 13.75
C ASN A 33 -5.66 -19.25 14.77
N TYR A 34 -4.49 -18.73 14.42
CA TYR A 34 -3.71 -17.87 15.31
C TYR A 34 -4.15 -16.41 15.20
N ARG A 35 -4.44 -15.82 16.35
CA ARG A 35 -4.72 -14.40 16.52
C ARG A 35 -3.94 -13.88 17.71
N ARG A 36 -3.64 -12.59 17.70
CA ARG A 36 -2.85 -11.94 18.75
C ARG A 36 -3.41 -10.59 19.10
N THR A 37 -3.10 -10.13 20.30
CA THR A 37 -3.50 -8.83 20.84
C THR A 37 -2.32 -8.18 21.55
N VAL A 38 -2.50 -6.95 22.03
CA VAL A 38 -1.57 -6.34 22.98
C VAL A 38 -2.07 -6.67 24.38
N GLY A 39 -1.17 -7.16 25.23
CA GLY A 39 -1.45 -7.45 26.63
C GLY A 39 -0.31 -7.02 27.54
N LYS A 40 -0.59 -6.92 28.84
CA LYS A 40 0.39 -6.57 29.86
C LYS A 40 1.10 -7.84 30.35
N VAL A 41 2.43 -7.87 30.28
CA VAL A 41 3.29 -8.94 30.79
C VAL A 41 4.30 -8.31 31.74
N GLY A 42 4.13 -8.52 33.05
CA GLY A 42 4.80 -7.68 34.06
C GLY A 42 4.38 -6.22 33.88
N ASP A 43 5.31 -5.28 33.84
CA ASP A 43 5.03 -3.86 33.56
C ASP A 43 5.14 -3.45 32.09
N GLN A 44 5.35 -4.41 31.19
CA GLN A 44 5.53 -4.14 29.77
C GLN A 44 4.28 -4.51 28.96
N LEU A 45 3.97 -3.70 27.95
CA LEU A 45 3.01 -4.09 26.91
C LEU A 45 3.74 -4.94 25.87
N LYS A 46 3.25 -6.17 25.65
CA LYS A 46 3.77 -7.11 24.67
C LYS A 46 2.67 -7.57 23.71
N ILE A 47 3.07 -8.12 22.58
CA ILE A 47 2.15 -8.82 21.68
C ILE A 47 2.02 -10.24 22.21
N ILE A 48 0.80 -10.66 22.53
CA ILE A 48 0.50 -11.98 23.09
C ILE A 48 -0.61 -12.66 22.26
N PRO A 49 -0.73 -13.99 22.31
CA PRO A 49 -1.89 -14.69 21.76
C PRO A 49 -3.20 -14.08 22.31
N ALA A 50 -4.20 -13.94 21.44
CA ALA A 50 -5.50 -13.43 21.87
C ALA A 50 -6.18 -14.42 22.83
N PRO A 51 -7.06 -13.95 23.74
CA PRO A 51 -7.84 -14.84 24.60
C PRO A 51 -8.56 -15.92 23.79
N GLY A 52 -8.49 -17.17 24.26
CA GLY A 52 -9.08 -18.33 23.59
C GLY A 52 -8.23 -18.97 22.48
N VAL A 53 -7.03 -18.44 22.20
CA VAL A 53 -6.10 -19.08 21.27
C VAL A 53 -5.33 -20.20 21.97
N ASP A 54 -5.55 -21.43 21.52
CA ASP A 54 -4.72 -22.58 21.85
C ASP A 54 -3.45 -22.55 20.98
N VAL A 55 -2.34 -22.13 21.60
CA VAL A 55 -1.05 -21.97 20.92
C VAL A 55 -0.47 -23.32 20.48
N LEU A 56 -0.70 -24.39 21.25
CA LEU A 56 -0.21 -25.73 20.89
C LEU A 56 -0.94 -26.23 19.64
N LYS A 57 -2.26 -26.10 19.61
CA LYS A 57 -3.07 -26.46 18.43
C LYS A 57 -2.71 -25.59 17.21
N ALA A 58 -2.46 -24.29 17.42
CA ALA A 58 -2.01 -23.41 16.36
C ALA A 58 -0.64 -23.83 15.79
N ALA A 59 0.30 -24.21 16.66
CA ALA A 59 1.62 -24.70 16.27
C ALA A 59 1.57 -26.07 15.56
N GLN A 60 0.69 -26.97 15.98
CA GLN A 60 0.49 -28.27 15.33
C GLN A 60 -0.18 -28.13 13.95
N GLY A 61 -0.96 -27.06 13.73
CA GLY A 61 -1.67 -26.78 12.49
C GLY A 61 -0.92 -25.84 11.54
N VAL A 62 0.40 -25.67 11.69
CA VAL A 62 1.19 -24.83 10.79
C VAL A 62 1.15 -25.37 9.37
N GLN A 63 1.07 -24.45 8.41
CA GLN A 63 0.95 -24.77 7.00
C GLN A 63 1.57 -23.69 6.10
N ARG A 64 1.51 -23.92 4.79
CA ARG A 64 1.84 -22.89 3.80
C ARG A 64 0.94 -21.66 4.02
N PRO A 65 1.49 -20.44 3.99
CA PRO A 65 0.69 -19.23 4.23
C PRO A 65 -0.50 -19.11 3.26
N THR A 66 -1.66 -18.77 3.82
CA THR A 66 -2.86 -18.40 3.04
C THR A 66 -2.91 -16.88 2.82
N ASP A 67 -3.80 -16.44 1.94
CA ASP A 67 -4.09 -15.01 1.73
C ASP A 67 -4.55 -14.33 3.03
N GLU A 68 -5.44 -14.97 3.80
CA GLU A 68 -5.93 -14.44 5.08
C GLU A 68 -4.77 -14.11 6.02
N MET A 69 -3.74 -14.95 6.10
CA MET A 69 -2.59 -14.76 7.00
C MET A 69 -1.80 -13.51 6.64
N CYS A 70 -1.55 -13.26 5.36
CA CYS A 70 -0.90 -12.03 4.89
C CYS A 70 -1.80 -10.80 5.16
N LEU A 71 -3.10 -10.95 4.93
CA LEU A 71 -4.09 -9.89 5.06
C LEU A 71 -4.35 -9.46 6.51
N ARG A 72 -4.00 -10.28 7.53
CA ARG A 72 -4.00 -9.88 8.96
C ARG A 72 -3.32 -8.54 9.20
N CYS A 73 -2.28 -8.25 8.41
CA CYS A 73 -1.51 -7.01 8.52
C CYS A 73 -1.66 -6.11 7.29
N HIS A 74 -1.64 -6.70 6.09
CA HIS A 74 -1.63 -5.94 4.84
C HIS A 74 -2.97 -5.26 4.54
N ALA A 75 -4.09 -5.90 4.91
CA ALA A 75 -5.43 -5.37 4.65
C ALA A 75 -5.73 -4.15 5.52
N GLY A 76 -5.32 -4.18 6.80
CA GLY A 76 -5.54 -3.11 7.77
C GLY A 76 -4.50 -1.97 7.74
N ALA A 77 -3.56 -2.01 6.79
CA ALA A 77 -2.48 -1.04 6.72
C ALA A 77 -3.04 0.39 6.60
N GLY A 78 -2.59 1.28 7.49
CA GLY A 78 -3.09 2.66 7.55
C GLY A 78 -4.29 2.88 8.47
N GLY A 79 -4.63 1.94 9.36
CA GLY A 79 -5.60 2.15 10.44
C GLY A 79 -7.01 1.62 10.14
N GLY A 80 -7.13 0.72 9.16
CA GLY A 80 -8.38 0.06 8.82
C GLY A 80 -8.32 -0.62 7.46
N LEU A 81 -9.33 -1.45 7.18
CA LEU A 81 -9.38 -2.29 5.99
C LEU A 81 -9.33 -1.44 4.72
N ASN A 82 -8.36 -1.68 3.86
CA ASN A 82 -8.17 -1.03 2.58
C ASN A 82 -7.86 0.49 2.62
N HIS A 83 -7.55 1.05 3.79
CA HIS A 83 -7.34 2.51 3.93
C HIS A 83 -6.14 3.03 3.09
N LYS A 84 -5.02 2.28 3.04
CA LYS A 84 -3.75 2.79 2.48
C LYS A 84 -3.64 2.67 0.95
N HIS A 85 -3.56 1.46 0.38
CA HIS A 85 -3.34 1.30 -1.07
C HIS A 85 -4.64 1.24 -1.86
N GLY A 86 -5.78 1.00 -1.22
CA GLY A 86 -7.09 0.90 -1.88
C GLY A 86 -7.31 -0.34 -2.74
N VAL A 87 -6.33 -1.25 -2.82
CA VAL A 87 -6.36 -2.47 -3.63
C VAL A 87 -6.18 -3.74 -2.81
N THR A 88 -6.75 -3.81 -1.61
CA THR A 88 -6.80 -5.07 -0.86
C THR A 88 -7.51 -6.12 -1.72
N PRO A 89 -6.86 -7.23 -2.08
CA PRO A 89 -7.47 -8.23 -2.96
C PRO A 89 -8.62 -8.95 -2.26
N SER A 90 -9.67 -9.28 -3.00
CA SER A 90 -10.77 -10.13 -2.55
C SER A 90 -11.31 -10.93 -3.73
N LYS A 91 -12.05 -12.01 -3.45
CA LYS A 91 -12.70 -12.81 -4.50
C LYS A 91 -13.70 -12.00 -5.34
N ASN A 92 -14.21 -10.88 -4.82
CA ASN A 92 -15.16 -10.01 -5.51
C ASN A 92 -14.46 -8.94 -6.37
N ALA A 93 -13.21 -8.58 -6.06
CA ALA A 93 -12.53 -7.44 -6.66
C ALA A 93 -11.27 -7.79 -7.46
N ASP A 94 -10.70 -9.00 -7.31
CA ASP A 94 -9.48 -9.43 -7.99
C ASP A 94 -9.67 -10.78 -8.69
N VAL A 95 -9.38 -10.83 -10.00
CA VAL A 95 -9.53 -12.06 -10.81
C VAL A 95 -8.60 -13.20 -10.39
N HIS A 96 -7.40 -12.90 -9.88
CA HIS A 96 -6.45 -13.92 -9.44
C HIS A 96 -6.90 -14.52 -8.12
N THR A 97 -7.30 -13.68 -7.16
CA THR A 97 -7.86 -14.15 -5.88
C THR A 97 -9.18 -14.91 -6.09
N ALA A 98 -10.03 -14.46 -7.02
CA ALA A 98 -11.25 -15.19 -7.40
C ALA A 98 -10.96 -16.59 -7.97
N LYS A 99 -9.77 -16.79 -8.57
CA LYS A 99 -9.30 -18.09 -9.08
C LYS A 99 -8.57 -18.93 -8.04
N GLY A 100 -8.46 -18.45 -6.80
CA GLY A 100 -7.85 -19.19 -5.69
C GLY A 100 -6.34 -18.99 -5.53
N PHE A 101 -5.73 -18.02 -6.25
CA PHE A 101 -4.34 -17.65 -6.01
C PHE A 101 -4.20 -17.01 -4.62
N VAL A 102 -3.16 -17.42 -3.90
CA VAL A 102 -2.73 -16.80 -2.63
C VAL A 102 -1.50 -15.94 -2.84
N CYS A 103 -1.17 -15.10 -1.85
CA CYS A 103 -0.10 -14.11 -1.97
C CYS A 103 1.24 -14.72 -2.41
N VAL A 104 1.60 -15.88 -1.84
CA VAL A 104 2.87 -16.58 -2.10
C VAL A 104 2.95 -17.29 -3.45
N ASP A 105 1.89 -17.27 -4.25
CA ASP A 105 1.91 -17.76 -5.63
C ASP A 105 2.47 -16.70 -6.60
N CYS A 106 2.37 -15.41 -6.23
CA CYS A 106 2.97 -14.30 -6.96
C CYS A 106 4.22 -13.76 -6.26
N HIS A 107 4.14 -13.58 -4.93
CA HIS A 107 5.23 -13.11 -4.09
C HIS A 107 6.17 -14.27 -3.75
N THR A 108 7.10 -14.54 -4.66
CA THR A 108 8.09 -15.62 -4.52
C THR A 108 8.84 -15.49 -3.19
N VAL A 109 8.96 -16.59 -2.46
CA VAL A 109 9.65 -16.62 -1.17
C VAL A 109 10.89 -17.51 -1.26
N LYS A 110 12.05 -16.99 -0.83
CA LYS A 110 13.31 -17.76 -0.71
C LYS A 110 13.98 -17.39 0.61
N GLU A 111 14.27 -18.38 1.46
CA GLU A 111 14.92 -18.15 2.77
C GLU A 111 14.19 -17.09 3.63
N HIS A 112 12.85 -17.13 3.64
CA HIS A 112 11.97 -16.13 4.29
C HIS A 112 12.06 -14.69 3.75
N LYS A 113 12.84 -14.45 2.69
CA LYS A 113 12.78 -13.21 1.93
C LYS A 113 11.61 -13.29 0.95
N ILE A 114 10.79 -12.25 0.89
CA ILE A 114 9.56 -12.20 0.10
C ILE A 114 9.73 -11.20 -1.04
N ALA A 115 9.77 -11.71 -2.27
CA ALA A 115 9.81 -10.87 -3.46
C ALA A 115 8.56 -9.99 -3.52
N GLY A 116 8.74 -8.73 -3.88
CA GLY A 116 7.67 -7.75 -3.91
C GLY A 116 8.22 -6.37 -4.23
N GLY A 117 7.65 -5.32 -3.64
CA GLY A 117 8.21 -3.99 -3.73
C GLY A 117 7.79 -3.24 -5.01
N SER A 118 7.23 -2.06 -4.79
CA SER A 118 6.84 -1.15 -5.87
C SER A 118 6.95 0.32 -5.50
N ASP A 119 6.77 0.75 -4.25
CA ASP A 119 6.68 2.19 -3.98
C ASP A 119 7.33 2.70 -2.68
N LEU A 120 7.25 1.98 -1.57
CA LEU A 120 7.54 2.56 -0.25
C LEU A 120 8.44 1.73 0.67
N LYS A 121 8.92 0.59 0.19
CA LYS A 121 9.64 -0.37 1.02
C LYS A 121 10.91 -0.85 0.34
N ALA A 122 11.89 -1.17 1.16
CA ALA A 122 13.01 -2.01 0.74
C ALA A 122 12.44 -3.30 0.15
N GLN A 123 12.90 -3.63 -1.05
CA GLN A 123 12.52 -4.84 -1.73
C GLN A 123 13.49 -5.95 -1.31
N GLU A 124 12.95 -7.07 -0.85
CA GLU A 124 13.71 -8.30 -0.71
C GLU A 124 13.70 -9.04 -2.05
N LEU A 125 14.75 -9.84 -2.33
CA LEU A 125 14.91 -10.54 -3.60
C LEU A 125 14.77 -9.57 -4.79
N ILE A 126 15.62 -8.55 -4.84
CA ILE A 126 15.59 -7.47 -5.85
C ILE A 126 15.69 -7.99 -7.30
N GLU A 127 16.26 -9.17 -7.47
CA GLU A 127 16.39 -9.89 -8.73
C GLU A 127 15.07 -10.50 -9.21
N ILE A 128 14.12 -10.76 -8.29
CA ILE A 128 12.81 -11.32 -8.60
C ILE A 128 11.79 -10.20 -8.68
N LYS A 129 11.35 -9.88 -9.90
CA LYS A 129 10.25 -8.95 -10.12
C LYS A 129 8.93 -9.70 -10.03
N VAL A 130 8.03 -9.23 -9.17
CA VAL A 130 6.63 -9.67 -9.18
C VAL A 130 5.91 -8.87 -10.25
N ASP A 131 5.69 -9.50 -11.41
CA ASP A 131 5.10 -8.87 -12.59
C ASP A 131 4.15 -9.84 -13.32
N CYS A 132 3.26 -9.30 -14.13
CA CYS A 132 2.30 -10.04 -14.94
C CYS A 132 3.02 -11.00 -15.91
N SER A 133 4.23 -10.63 -16.37
CA SER A 133 5.02 -11.40 -17.32
C SER A 133 5.55 -12.74 -16.78
N ASN A 134 5.49 -12.96 -15.47
CA ASN A 134 5.85 -14.26 -14.88
C ASN A 134 4.84 -15.37 -15.26
N CYS A 135 3.61 -15.00 -15.64
CA CYS A 135 2.55 -15.94 -16.04
C CYS A 135 1.95 -15.65 -17.41
N HIS A 136 2.00 -14.38 -17.86
CA HIS A 136 1.47 -13.93 -19.14
C HIS A 136 2.61 -13.59 -20.09
N THR A 137 2.45 -13.89 -21.39
CA THR A 137 3.41 -13.44 -22.40
C THR A 137 3.35 -11.92 -22.56
N ASP A 138 4.42 -11.29 -23.05
CA ASP A 138 4.45 -9.85 -23.35
C ASP A 138 3.43 -9.41 -24.42
N THR A 139 2.91 -10.35 -25.21
CA THR A 139 1.84 -10.13 -26.21
C THR A 139 0.58 -10.97 -25.90
N PRO A 140 -0.10 -10.73 -24.76
CA PRO A 140 -1.14 -11.62 -24.26
C PRO A 140 -2.46 -11.52 -25.05
N HIS A 141 -2.66 -10.46 -25.83
CA HIS A 141 -3.92 -10.21 -26.52
C HIS A 141 -4.02 -11.03 -27.81
N ARG A 142 -5.19 -11.67 -28.02
CA ARG A 142 -5.48 -12.53 -29.20
C ARG A 142 -6.76 -12.18 -29.96
N ALA A 143 -7.48 -11.15 -29.51
CA ALA A 143 -8.73 -10.71 -30.13
C ALA A 143 -8.48 -9.90 -31.42
N LYS A 144 -9.56 -9.43 -32.08
CA LYS A 144 -9.49 -8.66 -33.35
C LYS A 144 -8.53 -7.46 -33.32
N GLN A 145 -8.33 -6.83 -32.16
CA GLN A 145 -7.44 -5.67 -31.95
C GLN A 145 -6.12 -6.04 -31.24
N ALA A 146 -5.73 -7.32 -31.26
CA ALA A 146 -4.58 -7.85 -30.55
C ALA A 146 -3.28 -7.12 -30.84
N ALA A 147 -2.96 -6.92 -32.12
CA ALA A 147 -1.72 -6.27 -32.54
C ALA A 147 -1.59 -4.88 -31.90
N THR A 148 -2.62 -4.04 -32.05
CA THR A 148 -2.64 -2.70 -31.47
C THR A 148 -2.55 -2.69 -29.94
N LEU A 149 -3.22 -3.61 -29.25
CA LEU A 149 -3.12 -3.72 -27.78
C LEU A 149 -1.71 -4.18 -27.35
N ASN A 150 -1.10 -5.11 -28.09
CA ASN A 150 0.26 -5.59 -27.83
C ASN A 150 1.32 -4.50 -28.11
N ASP A 151 1.03 -3.53 -28.99
CA ASP A 151 1.91 -2.39 -29.28
C ASP A 151 1.95 -1.34 -28.14
N HIS A 152 1.08 -1.43 -27.13
CA HIS A 152 1.08 -0.54 -25.95
C HIS A 152 2.20 -0.88 -24.94
N THR A 153 3.41 -1.08 -25.43
CA THR A 153 4.56 -1.56 -24.66
C THR A 153 5.05 -0.60 -23.57
N ARG A 154 4.76 0.70 -23.72
CA ARG A 154 5.06 1.75 -22.73
C ARG A 154 3.94 2.01 -21.71
N ILE A 155 2.90 1.18 -21.72
CA ILE A 155 1.83 1.17 -20.72
C ILE A 155 2.00 -0.08 -19.85
N ALA A 156 1.98 0.07 -18.52
CA ALA A 156 2.01 -1.07 -17.62
C ALA A 156 0.70 -1.86 -17.73
N CYS A 157 0.73 -3.19 -17.59
CA CYS A 157 -0.47 -4.04 -17.65
C CYS A 157 -1.56 -3.57 -16.67
N GLN A 158 -1.12 -3.18 -15.47
CA GLN A 158 -1.93 -2.62 -14.40
C GLN A 158 -2.77 -1.42 -14.86
N THR A 159 -2.25 -0.57 -15.73
CA THR A 159 -2.94 0.64 -16.21
C THR A 159 -4.27 0.30 -16.88
N CYS A 160 -4.27 -0.71 -17.74
CA CYS A 160 -5.49 -1.14 -18.44
C CYS A 160 -6.34 -2.08 -17.58
N HIS A 161 -5.70 -2.91 -16.75
CA HIS A 161 -6.36 -4.00 -16.04
C HIS A 161 -6.77 -3.69 -14.60
N ILE A 162 -6.43 -2.52 -14.05
CA ILE A 162 -6.92 -1.99 -12.77
C ILE A 162 -7.62 -0.66 -13.04
N PRO A 163 -8.79 -0.66 -13.72
CA PRO A 163 -9.46 0.57 -14.14
C PRO A 163 -10.01 1.39 -12.97
N LEU A 164 -10.33 0.71 -11.85
CA LEU A 164 -10.84 1.29 -10.61
C LEU A 164 -10.23 0.55 -9.42
N ILE A 165 -10.10 1.25 -8.29
CA ILE A 165 -9.69 0.67 -7.00
C ILE A 165 -10.83 0.81 -5.98
N ALA A 166 -10.70 0.13 -4.85
CA ALA A 166 -11.77 0.01 -3.86
C ALA A 166 -13.08 -0.44 -4.51
N ARG A 167 -12.98 -1.47 -5.37
CA ARG A 167 -14.10 -2.06 -6.13
C ARG A 167 -14.98 -2.96 -5.27
N ASP A 168 -14.42 -3.53 -4.21
CA ASP A 168 -15.21 -4.26 -3.22
C ASP A 168 -16.05 -3.25 -2.42
N PRO A 169 -17.39 -3.35 -2.45
CA PRO A 169 -18.28 -2.38 -1.79
C PRO A 169 -18.10 -2.34 -0.27
N GLN A 170 -17.50 -3.37 0.33
CA GLN A 170 -17.24 -3.42 1.78
C GLN A 170 -15.90 -2.77 2.16
N MET A 171 -15.10 -2.37 1.18
CA MET A 171 -13.72 -1.90 1.39
C MET A 171 -13.44 -0.57 0.70
N PRO A 172 -14.09 0.54 1.10
CA PRO A 172 -13.72 1.86 0.60
C PRO A 172 -12.28 2.21 1.02
N THR A 173 -11.64 3.11 0.29
CA THR A 173 -10.28 3.58 0.59
C THR A 173 -10.28 5.02 1.04
N VAL A 174 -9.30 5.39 1.88
CA VAL A 174 -9.07 6.79 2.24
C VAL A 174 -8.51 7.54 1.03
N VAL A 175 -9.11 8.66 0.65
CA VAL A 175 -8.62 9.56 -0.40
C VAL A 175 -8.10 10.89 0.14
N TYR A 176 -8.51 11.24 1.37
CA TYR A 176 -7.96 12.36 2.11
C TYR A 176 -7.84 12.04 3.60
N ARG A 177 -6.73 12.42 4.22
CA ARG A 177 -6.49 12.22 5.67
C ARG A 177 -5.95 13.48 6.32
N ASP A 178 -6.60 13.94 7.39
CA ASP A 178 -6.18 15.10 8.17
C ASP A 178 -5.68 14.67 9.55
N TRP A 179 -4.36 14.70 9.74
CA TRP A 179 -3.73 14.37 11.02
C TRP A 179 -3.89 15.47 12.07
N THR A 180 -4.26 16.69 11.68
CA THR A 180 -4.48 17.80 12.61
C THR A 180 -5.84 17.72 13.29
N LYS A 181 -6.73 16.85 12.80
CA LYS A 181 -8.10 16.67 13.29
C LYS A 181 -8.31 15.25 13.83
N PRO A 182 -8.00 15.01 15.11
CA PRO A 182 -8.29 13.73 15.76
C PRO A 182 -9.80 13.55 15.93
N VAL A 183 -10.28 12.36 15.62
CA VAL A 183 -11.68 11.93 15.73
C VAL A 183 -11.73 10.71 16.63
N LEU A 184 -12.57 10.75 17.67
CA LEU A 184 -12.75 9.64 18.59
C LEU A 184 -13.50 8.50 17.88
N ASN A 185 -12.91 7.30 17.89
CA ASN A 185 -13.62 6.09 17.57
C ASN A 185 -14.26 5.55 18.85
N GLU A 186 -15.59 5.71 18.99
CA GLU A 186 -16.32 5.34 20.21
C GLU A 186 -16.19 3.86 20.57
N LYS A 187 -16.13 2.98 19.56
CA LYS A 187 -15.99 1.53 19.77
C LYS A 187 -14.63 1.15 20.36
N MET A 188 -13.59 1.86 19.97
CA MET A 188 -12.22 1.58 20.40
C MET A 188 -11.78 2.44 21.59
N GLY A 189 -12.47 3.55 21.85
CA GLY A 189 -12.04 4.55 22.83
C GLY A 189 -10.72 5.22 22.46
N LEU A 190 -10.39 5.28 21.16
CA LEU A 190 -9.12 5.83 20.66
C LEU A 190 -9.38 6.87 19.56
N TYR A 191 -8.54 7.89 19.51
CA TYR A 191 -8.53 8.91 18.48
C TYR A 191 -7.78 8.47 17.23
N PHE A 192 -8.34 8.79 16.07
CA PHE A 192 -7.73 8.55 14.75
C PHE A 192 -7.79 9.83 13.93
N PRO A 193 -6.90 10.00 12.95
CA PRO A 193 -7.00 11.15 12.05
C PRO A 193 -8.33 11.11 11.29
N SER A 194 -8.90 12.28 11.03
CA SER A 194 -10.08 12.42 10.18
C SER A 194 -9.77 11.90 8.78
N ASN A 195 -10.70 11.15 8.19
CA ASN A 195 -10.54 10.54 6.87
C ASN A 195 -11.76 10.83 6.00
N LYS A 196 -11.53 11.10 4.70
CA LYS A 196 -12.56 10.99 3.66
C LYS A 196 -12.36 9.68 2.90
N PHE A 197 -13.44 8.94 2.76
CA PHE A 197 -13.46 7.65 2.08
C PHE A 197 -14.12 7.76 0.70
N ALA A 198 -13.68 6.91 -0.22
CA ALA A 198 -14.32 6.72 -1.51
C ALA A 198 -14.25 5.25 -1.94
N ALA A 199 -15.26 4.82 -2.69
CA ALA A 199 -15.28 3.54 -3.40
C ALA A 199 -15.15 3.79 -4.91
N ASN A 200 -14.75 2.77 -5.68
CA ASN A 200 -14.61 2.86 -7.14
C ASN A 200 -13.79 4.08 -7.60
N VAL A 201 -12.63 4.28 -6.98
CA VAL A 201 -11.76 5.41 -7.24
C VAL A 201 -10.98 5.17 -8.54
N LYS A 202 -10.94 6.17 -9.42
CA LYS A 202 -10.11 6.15 -10.63
C LYS A 202 -8.64 6.36 -10.25
N PRO A 203 -7.71 5.53 -10.74
CA PRO A 203 -6.29 5.79 -10.61
C PRO A 203 -5.85 7.09 -11.29
N GLU A 204 -4.72 7.62 -10.84
CA GLU A 204 -3.94 8.60 -11.58
C GLU A 204 -2.82 7.90 -12.34
N TYR A 205 -2.55 8.34 -13.57
CA TYR A 205 -1.58 7.67 -14.44
C TYR A 205 -0.32 8.51 -14.56
N ARG A 206 0.83 7.92 -14.21
CA ARG A 206 2.13 8.61 -14.19
C ARG A 206 3.21 7.72 -14.77
N TRP A 207 4.21 8.35 -15.37
CA TRP A 207 5.43 7.65 -15.77
C TRP A 207 6.17 7.14 -14.55
N TRP A 208 6.66 5.91 -14.65
CA TRP A 208 7.41 5.28 -13.58
C TRP A 208 8.57 4.44 -14.11
N ASN A 209 9.77 4.73 -13.60
CA ASN A 209 11.02 4.02 -13.91
C ASN A 209 11.55 3.18 -12.76
N ARG A 210 10.66 2.79 -11.82
CA ARG A 210 10.95 2.04 -10.59
C ARG A 210 11.57 2.84 -9.45
N PHE A 211 11.78 4.15 -9.60
CA PHE A 211 12.21 5.03 -8.53
C PHE A 211 11.07 5.91 -8.00
N MET A 212 11.22 6.34 -6.75
CA MET A 212 10.26 7.17 -6.02
C MET A 212 10.99 8.32 -5.34
N LYS A 213 10.36 9.49 -5.29
CA LYS A 213 10.82 10.62 -4.46
C LYS A 213 10.40 10.44 -3.00
N VAL A 214 10.95 11.28 -2.13
CA VAL A 214 10.44 11.54 -0.77
C VAL A 214 10.00 13.00 -0.75
N VAL A 215 8.75 13.37 -0.50
CA VAL A 215 7.52 12.59 -0.23
C VAL A 215 7.15 11.66 -1.41
N PRO A 216 6.54 10.49 -1.17
CA PRO A 216 6.28 9.48 -2.21
C PRO A 216 5.57 9.96 -3.47
N GLU A 217 6.34 10.03 -4.56
CA GLU A 217 5.87 10.30 -5.92
C GLU A 217 6.69 9.48 -6.93
N PRO A 218 6.06 8.86 -7.93
CA PRO A 218 6.79 8.10 -8.96
C PRO A 218 7.68 8.99 -9.80
N VAL A 219 8.91 8.51 -10.05
CA VAL A 219 9.86 9.14 -10.96
C VAL A 219 9.73 8.50 -12.34
N GLY A 220 9.70 9.32 -13.38
CA GLY A 220 9.71 8.86 -14.77
C GLY A 220 9.32 9.98 -15.73
N SER A 221 9.51 9.75 -17.03
CA SER A 221 9.06 10.69 -18.07
C SER A 221 8.85 9.99 -19.41
N ILE A 222 8.22 10.69 -20.35
CA ILE A 222 8.09 10.21 -21.74
C ILE A 222 9.45 10.08 -22.44
N GLN A 223 10.46 10.86 -22.04
CA GLN A 223 11.82 10.77 -22.58
C GLN A 223 12.64 9.62 -22.01
N ASP A 224 12.27 9.10 -20.84
CA ASP A 224 12.95 7.96 -20.22
C ASP A 224 12.48 6.64 -20.87
N PRO A 225 13.33 5.94 -21.64
CA PRO A 225 12.95 4.72 -22.33
C PRO A 225 12.61 3.56 -21.39
N LYS A 226 13.03 3.63 -20.11
CA LYS A 226 12.71 2.62 -19.09
C LYS A 226 11.38 2.89 -18.40
N SER A 227 10.82 4.08 -18.57
CA SER A 227 9.55 4.45 -17.96
C SER A 227 8.37 3.82 -18.71
N LYS A 228 7.43 3.28 -17.92
CA LYS A 228 6.07 2.93 -18.37
C LYS A 228 5.04 3.80 -17.66
N ILE A 229 3.90 4.07 -18.28
CA ILE A 229 2.77 4.70 -17.61
C ILE A 229 2.11 3.64 -16.72
N ALA A 230 2.10 3.88 -15.41
CA ALA A 230 1.53 3.00 -14.39
C ALA A 230 0.38 3.71 -13.65
N PRO A 231 -0.58 2.95 -13.08
CA PRO A 231 -1.67 3.50 -12.29
C PRO A 231 -1.23 3.68 -10.83
N TRP A 232 -1.63 4.80 -10.24
CA TRP A 232 -1.32 5.19 -8.87
C TRP A 232 -2.58 5.60 -8.13
N LYS A 233 -2.66 5.21 -6.87
CA LYS A 233 -3.59 5.82 -5.94
C LYS A 233 -2.96 7.11 -5.42
N LYS A 234 -3.54 8.25 -5.82
CA LYS A 234 -3.31 9.54 -5.17
C LYS A 234 -4.04 9.56 -3.82
N THR A 235 -3.41 10.09 -2.78
CA THR A 235 -4.08 10.40 -1.51
C THR A 235 -3.51 11.69 -0.96
N ASP A 236 -4.41 12.61 -0.64
CA ASP A 236 -4.04 13.91 -0.08
C ASP A 236 -4.04 13.83 1.45
N TYR A 237 -3.08 14.51 2.07
CA TYR A 237 -2.89 14.51 3.51
C TYR A 237 -2.75 15.95 4.00
N THR A 238 -3.28 16.21 5.18
CA THR A 238 -2.80 17.32 6.02
C THR A 238 -1.95 16.69 7.11
N ILE A 239 -0.64 16.86 7.02
CA ILE A 239 0.33 16.35 7.98
C ILE A 239 0.66 17.40 9.05
N ILE A 240 1.28 16.96 10.14
CA ILE A 240 1.75 17.83 11.22
C ILE A 240 3.21 18.18 10.93
N ALA A 241 3.49 19.47 10.75
CA ALA A 241 4.81 19.99 10.42
C ALA A 241 5.26 21.06 11.41
N ASP A 242 6.57 21.28 11.51
CA ASP A 242 7.16 22.34 12.31
C ASP A 242 6.70 23.70 11.76
N ALA A 243 6.11 24.54 12.61
CA ALA A 243 5.54 25.81 12.17
C ALA A 243 6.60 26.76 11.61
N GLU A 244 7.81 26.72 12.18
CA GLU A 244 8.92 27.62 11.86
C GLU A 244 9.80 27.04 10.75
N LYS A 245 10.03 25.73 10.74
CA LYS A 245 10.91 25.08 9.75
C LYS A 245 10.18 24.48 8.55
N GLY A 246 8.88 24.24 8.66
CA GLY A 246 8.03 23.73 7.58
C GLY A 246 8.16 22.24 7.25
N HIS A 247 9.11 21.50 7.84
CA HIS A 247 9.23 20.06 7.62
C HIS A 247 8.27 19.24 8.49
N GLY A 248 7.85 18.06 8.01
CA GLY A 248 7.04 17.13 8.79
C GLY A 248 7.68 16.75 10.13
N ILE A 249 6.84 16.52 11.14
CA ILE A 249 7.25 16.09 12.48
C ILE A 249 6.86 14.62 12.69
N TYR A 250 7.78 13.80 13.22
CA TYR A 250 7.41 12.48 13.70
C TYR A 250 6.47 12.62 14.90
N ILE A 251 5.31 11.96 14.83
CA ILE A 251 4.35 11.95 15.94
C ILE A 251 4.39 10.63 16.72
N LYS A 252 4.19 10.71 18.03
CA LYS A 252 3.96 9.53 18.86
C LYS A 252 2.52 9.08 18.72
N ALA A 253 2.29 8.10 17.83
CA ALA A 253 0.96 7.57 17.56
C ALA A 253 0.17 7.16 18.82
N GLY A 254 0.82 6.56 19.82
CA GLY A 254 0.16 6.20 21.08
C GLY A 254 -0.37 7.42 21.86
N VAL A 255 0.37 8.52 21.92
CA VAL A 255 -0.10 9.77 22.56
C VAL A 255 -1.28 10.32 21.75
N TYR A 256 -1.12 10.41 20.43
CA TYR A 256 -2.19 10.87 19.54
C TYR A 256 -3.49 10.08 19.74
N GLN A 257 -3.39 8.75 19.76
CA GLN A 257 -4.54 7.85 19.85
C GLN A 257 -5.21 7.86 21.22
N ILE A 258 -4.44 8.02 22.30
CA ILE A 258 -4.98 7.98 23.67
C ILE A 258 -5.59 9.33 24.06
N THR A 259 -4.91 10.43 23.73
CA THR A 259 -5.30 11.76 24.25
C THR A 259 -6.04 12.61 23.23
N GLY A 260 -5.88 12.34 21.93
CA GLY A 260 -6.34 13.24 20.89
C GLY A 260 -5.56 14.57 20.86
N ASP A 261 -4.46 14.70 21.61
CA ASP A 261 -3.64 15.92 21.62
C ASP A 261 -2.54 15.83 20.56
N VAL A 262 -2.74 16.59 19.48
CA VAL A 262 -1.82 16.69 18.34
C VAL A 262 -0.46 17.27 18.77
N GLY A 263 -0.46 18.30 19.63
CA GLY A 263 0.74 18.97 20.08
C GLY A 263 1.59 18.10 21.00
N ALA A 264 0.95 17.40 21.94
CA ALA A 264 1.61 16.43 22.80
C ALA A 264 2.18 15.26 21.99
N ALA A 265 1.44 14.77 20.99
CA ALA A 265 1.92 13.71 20.11
C ALA A 265 3.13 14.16 19.27
N ALA A 266 3.11 15.38 18.74
CA ALA A 266 4.22 15.96 17.99
C ALA A 266 5.47 16.14 18.87
N LYS A 267 5.31 16.74 20.06
CA LYS A 267 6.40 16.91 21.02
C LYS A 267 7.04 15.57 21.38
N LYS A 268 6.22 14.59 21.80
CA LYS A 268 6.74 13.28 22.22
C LYS A 268 7.37 12.50 21.06
N GLY A 269 6.81 12.61 19.86
CA GLY A 269 7.36 11.96 18.68
C GLY A 269 8.70 12.56 18.27
N ALA A 270 8.84 13.88 18.29
CA ALA A 270 10.10 14.56 18.03
C ALA A 270 11.18 14.19 19.06
N GLU A 271 10.83 14.15 20.35
CA GLU A 271 11.72 13.71 21.43
C GLU A 271 12.20 12.27 21.23
N ASP A 272 11.26 11.33 21.01
CA ASP A 272 11.58 9.91 20.83
C ASP A 272 12.44 9.67 19.57
N ALA A 273 12.23 10.47 18.52
CA ALA A 273 12.97 10.41 17.27
C ALA A 273 14.28 11.24 17.30
N LYS A 274 14.57 11.97 18.38
CA LYS A 274 15.66 12.96 18.47
C LYS A 274 15.63 13.98 17.30
N GLN A 275 14.44 14.32 16.83
CA GLN A 275 14.22 15.31 15.78
C GLN A 275 14.21 16.72 16.38
N SER A 276 14.93 17.66 15.76
CA SER A 276 14.86 19.07 16.18
C SER A 276 13.49 19.66 15.87
N TYR A 277 12.81 20.18 16.90
CA TYR A 277 11.44 20.70 16.82
C TYR A 277 11.35 22.06 17.55
N SER A 278 10.75 23.06 16.91
CA SER A 278 10.58 24.43 17.46
C SER A 278 9.61 24.50 18.65
N GLY A 279 8.84 23.45 18.91
CA GLY A 279 7.77 23.45 19.90
C GLY A 279 6.42 23.94 19.36
N LYS A 280 6.38 24.45 18.13
CA LYS A 280 5.14 24.89 17.45
C LYS A 280 4.90 24.04 16.20
N TRP A 281 3.66 23.59 16.01
CA TRP A 281 3.26 22.83 14.83
C TRP A 281 2.21 23.55 14.01
N LYS A 282 2.12 23.20 12.73
CA LYS A 282 1.03 23.60 11.82
C LYS A 282 0.65 22.44 10.91
N GLY A 283 -0.55 22.52 10.32
CA GLY A 283 -0.94 21.65 9.23
C GLY A 283 -0.23 22.03 7.93
N VAL A 284 0.29 21.06 7.20
CA VAL A 284 0.82 21.23 5.84
C VAL A 284 0.20 20.19 4.94
N GLU A 285 -0.20 20.61 3.73
CA GLU A 285 -0.75 19.70 2.73
C GLU A 285 0.36 18.94 2.01
N GLU A 286 0.18 17.64 1.86
CA GLU A 286 1.05 16.76 1.09
C GLU A 286 0.22 15.77 0.28
N THR A 287 0.71 15.41 -0.90
CA THR A 287 0.13 14.34 -1.72
C THR A 287 1.07 13.17 -1.77
N LEU A 288 0.56 11.96 -1.50
CA LEU A 288 1.30 10.71 -1.63
C LEU A 288 0.70 9.86 -2.74
N TYR A 289 1.57 9.17 -3.47
CA TYR A 289 1.20 8.19 -4.48
C TYR A 289 1.56 6.78 -4.03
N PHE A 290 0.57 5.89 -4.09
CA PHE A 290 0.73 4.47 -3.81
C PHE A 290 0.53 3.66 -5.09
N SER A 291 1.44 2.74 -5.35
CA SER A 291 1.39 1.84 -6.49
C SER A 291 0.19 0.89 -6.41
N LEU A 292 -0.36 0.55 -7.57
CA LEU A 292 -1.54 -0.32 -7.71
C LEU A 292 -1.17 -1.60 -8.44
N ASN A 293 -1.23 -2.73 -7.75
CA ASN A 293 -0.80 -4.04 -8.27
C ASN A 293 -1.80 -5.18 -8.02
N HIS A 294 -2.96 -4.88 -7.46
CA HIS A 294 -4.02 -5.83 -7.08
C HIS A 294 -5.39 -5.24 -7.47
N GLN A 295 -6.46 -6.01 -7.24
CA GLN A 295 -7.81 -5.74 -7.76
C GLN A 295 -7.86 -5.72 -9.29
N VAL A 296 -7.07 -6.61 -9.91
CA VAL A 296 -7.09 -6.81 -11.36
C VAL A 296 -8.52 -7.18 -11.78
N ALA A 297 -9.09 -6.39 -12.68
CA ALA A 297 -10.46 -6.52 -13.13
C ALA A 297 -10.62 -7.62 -14.19
N PRO A 298 -11.84 -8.18 -14.33
CA PRO A 298 -12.17 -9.03 -15.47
C PRO A 298 -11.83 -8.35 -16.80
N LYS A 299 -11.39 -9.13 -17.80
CA LYS A 299 -11.02 -8.60 -19.13
C LYS A 299 -12.10 -7.73 -19.79
N ALA A 300 -13.37 -8.00 -19.48
CA ALA A 300 -14.50 -7.22 -19.99
C ALA A 300 -14.48 -5.78 -19.47
N GLU A 301 -14.01 -5.56 -18.24
CA GLU A 301 -13.95 -4.26 -17.55
C GLU A 301 -12.62 -3.53 -17.73
N ALA A 302 -11.60 -4.17 -18.31
CA ALA A 302 -10.33 -3.50 -18.63
C ALA A 302 -10.57 -2.29 -19.55
N LEU A 303 -9.75 -1.24 -19.39
CA LEU A 303 -9.85 -0.02 -20.18
C LEU A 303 -9.82 -0.33 -21.68
N LYS A 304 -10.70 0.33 -22.43
CA LYS A 304 -10.82 0.28 -23.89
C LYS A 304 -10.13 1.49 -24.51
N CYS A 305 -10.02 1.47 -25.84
CA CYS A 305 -9.41 2.55 -26.62
C CYS A 305 -9.95 3.92 -26.20
N ASN A 306 -11.28 4.08 -26.15
CA ASN A 306 -11.95 5.36 -25.90
C ASN A 306 -11.84 5.84 -24.44
N ASP A 307 -11.51 4.95 -23.51
CA ASP A 307 -11.26 5.33 -22.12
C ASP A 307 -9.98 6.17 -22.02
N CYS A 308 -9.00 5.97 -22.92
CA CYS A 308 -7.74 6.73 -22.96
C CYS A 308 -7.69 7.73 -24.12
N HIS A 309 -8.06 7.28 -25.32
CA HIS A 309 -7.93 8.01 -26.59
C HIS A 309 -9.15 8.89 -26.89
N SER A 310 -9.60 9.65 -25.89
CA SER A 310 -10.68 10.62 -26.04
C SER A 310 -10.30 11.95 -25.38
N PRO A 311 -10.92 13.08 -25.78
CA PRO A 311 -10.65 14.38 -25.18
C PRO A 311 -10.85 14.42 -23.66
N ASN A 312 -11.78 13.59 -23.16
CA ASN A 312 -12.11 13.45 -21.73
C ASN A 312 -11.67 12.08 -21.17
N GLY A 313 -10.70 11.43 -21.82
CA GLY A 313 -10.17 10.15 -21.40
C GLY A 313 -9.42 10.22 -20.07
N VAL A 314 -9.13 9.07 -19.49
CA VAL A 314 -8.43 8.94 -18.21
C VAL A 314 -6.96 9.35 -18.28
N MET A 315 -6.39 9.46 -19.49
CA MET A 315 -5.00 9.84 -19.72
C MET A 315 -4.85 11.35 -19.85
N ASN A 316 -4.25 11.99 -18.85
CA ASN A 316 -3.83 13.39 -18.98
C ASN A 316 -2.53 13.48 -19.79
N PHE A 317 -2.64 13.36 -21.11
CA PHE A 317 -1.48 13.37 -22.01
C PHE A 317 -0.60 14.62 -21.88
N LYS A 318 -1.20 15.78 -21.54
CA LYS A 318 -0.45 17.01 -21.31
C LYS A 318 0.47 16.90 -20.09
N GLU A 319 -0.05 16.43 -18.96
CA GLU A 319 0.77 16.17 -17.76
C GLU A 319 1.79 15.05 -17.96
N LEU A 320 1.47 14.07 -18.81
CA LEU A 320 2.39 13.00 -19.21
C LEU A 320 3.49 13.46 -20.20
N GLY A 321 3.51 14.74 -20.60
CA GLY A 321 4.57 15.31 -21.42
C GLY A 321 4.42 15.10 -22.93
N TYR A 322 3.24 14.72 -23.41
CA TYR A 322 2.96 14.64 -24.86
C TYR A 322 2.78 16.04 -25.46
N SER A 323 3.28 16.24 -26.68
CA SER A 323 3.11 17.49 -27.42
C SER A 323 1.66 17.67 -27.88
N GLN A 324 1.24 18.91 -28.13
CA GLN A 324 -0.12 19.19 -28.63
C GLN A 324 -0.46 18.44 -29.92
N ALA A 325 0.52 18.27 -30.82
CA ALA A 325 0.35 17.48 -32.04
C ALA A 325 0.13 15.97 -31.73
N GLN A 326 0.88 15.41 -30.77
CA GLN A 326 0.67 14.04 -30.32
C GLN A 326 -0.69 13.87 -29.67
N ILE A 327 -1.08 14.78 -28.77
CA ILE A 327 -2.39 14.76 -28.10
C ILE A 327 -3.51 14.77 -29.14
N LYS A 328 -3.47 15.71 -30.09
CA LYS A 328 -4.46 15.80 -31.17
C LYS A 328 -4.55 14.52 -31.99
N LYS A 329 -3.45 13.80 -32.21
CA LYS A 329 -3.44 12.50 -32.90
C LYS A 329 -4.02 11.40 -32.02
N LEU A 330 -3.67 11.36 -30.74
CA LEU A 330 -4.07 10.34 -29.78
C LEU A 330 -5.54 10.47 -29.36
N THR A 331 -6.13 11.66 -29.47
CA THR A 331 -7.54 11.92 -29.10
C THR A 331 -8.44 12.20 -30.31
N LYS A 332 -7.91 12.08 -31.54
CA LYS A 332 -8.73 12.17 -32.75
C LYS A 332 -9.65 10.95 -32.78
N SER A 333 -10.95 11.21 -32.68
CA SER A 333 -12.05 10.26 -32.52
C SER A 333 -11.77 8.85 -33.03
N TYR A 334 -11.79 7.89 -32.10
CA TYR A 334 -12.12 6.49 -32.35
C TYR A 334 -13.63 6.31 -32.48
#